data_AF-A0A8T5RS22-F1
#
_entry.id   AF-A0A8T5RS22-F1
#
_cell.length_a   1.000
_cell.length_b   1.000
_cell.length_c   1.000
_cell.angle_alpha   90.00
_cell.angle_beta   90.00
_cell.angle_gamma   90.00
#
_symmetry.space_group_name_H-M   'P 1'
#
loop_
_entity.id
_entity.type
_entity.pdbx_description
1 polymer ?
#
loop_
_entity_poly.entity_id
_entity_poly.type
_entity_poly.pdbx_seq_one_letter_code
_entity_poly.pdbx_strand_id
1 'polypeptide(L)'
;MTTEIEFFNDIFEEFVCSEDSIHDNEIWKSNSIIKLIKASDETKNKDILEEGLRIILNLCKNRERGYLQDSYQSESYSVNDLMEQDKTLLNSILKAEFI
;
A
#
# COMPACT_ATOMS: atom_id res chain seq x y z
N MET A 1 4.87 -23.84 -2.49
CA MET A 1 5.19 -23.14 -1.24
C MET A 1 6.24 -22.12 -1.63
N THR A 2 5.79 -20.91 -1.93
CA THR A 2 6.65 -19.81 -2.36
C THR A 2 7.55 -19.45 -1.20
N THR A 3 8.85 -19.39 -1.42
CA THR A 3 9.81 -19.00 -0.37
C THR A 3 9.60 -17.52 -0.03
N GLU A 4 9.99 -17.11 1.18
CA GLU A 4 9.92 -15.70 1.62
C GLU A 4 10.63 -14.75 0.64
N ILE A 5 11.73 -15.21 0.04
CA ILE A 5 12.49 -14.48 -0.99
C ILE A 5 11.67 -14.28 -2.26
N GLU A 6 11.02 -15.34 -2.77
CA GLU A 6 10.18 -15.26 -3.96
C GLU A 6 8.98 -14.34 -3.73
N PHE A 7 8.35 -14.40 -2.55
CA PHE A 7 7.27 -13.49 -2.19
C PHE A 7 7.69 -12.02 -2.22
N PHE A 8 8.84 -11.69 -1.63
CA PHE A 8 9.33 -10.32 -1.64
C PHE A 8 9.74 -9.88 -3.05
N ASN A 9 10.37 -10.74 -3.85
CA ASN A 9 10.68 -10.44 -5.24
C ASN A 9 9.42 -10.12 -6.05
N ASP A 10 8.35 -10.89 -5.91
CA ASP A 10 7.07 -10.62 -6.57
C ASP A 10 6.52 -9.24 -6.18
N ILE A 11 6.56 -8.90 -4.88
CA ILE A 11 6.16 -7.57 -4.40
C ILE A 11 7.01 -6.45 -5.03
N PHE A 12 8.33 -6.63 -5.11
CA PHE A 12 9.23 -5.65 -5.70
C PHE A 12 9.02 -5.50 -7.21
N GLU A 13 8.84 -6.60 -7.95
CA GLU A 13 8.58 -6.55 -9.38
C GLU A 13 7.26 -5.82 -9.68
N GLU A 14 6.22 -6.13 -8.92
CA GLU A 14 4.94 -5.41 -9.02
C GLU A 14 5.06 -3.93 -8.67
N PHE A 15 5.90 -3.59 -7.69
CA PHE A 15 6.16 -2.19 -7.34
C PHE A 15 6.81 -1.45 -8.51
N VAL A 16 7.89 -2.00 -9.07
CA VAL A 16 8.63 -1.39 -10.18
C VAL A 16 7.76 -1.27 -11.43
N CYS A 17 6.88 -2.24 -11.68
CA CYS A 17 5.97 -2.22 -12.83
C CYS A 17 4.74 -1.33 -12.63
N SER A 18 4.40 -0.98 -11.39
CA SER A 18 3.24 -0.13 -11.11
C SER A 18 3.50 1.31 -11.54
N GLU A 19 2.48 1.93 -12.15
CA GLU A 19 2.56 3.30 -12.63
C GLU A 19 2.94 4.28 -11.53
N ASP A 20 3.61 5.35 -11.97
CA ASP A 20 4.08 6.39 -11.09
C ASP A 20 2.95 7.41 -10.82
N SER A 21 1.80 6.98 -10.27
CA SER A 21 0.85 7.92 -9.64
C SER A 21 0.68 7.65 -8.14
N ILE A 22 0.29 8.69 -7.39
CA ILE A 22 -0.04 8.55 -5.96
C ILE A 22 -1.19 7.55 -5.77
N HIS A 23 -2.18 7.57 -6.68
CA HIS A 23 -3.32 6.65 -6.62
C HIS A 23 -2.89 5.19 -6.82
N ASP A 24 -2.02 4.94 -7.80
CA ASP A 24 -1.51 3.59 -8.08
C ASP A 24 -0.61 3.09 -6.96
N ASN A 25 0.16 3.97 -6.32
CA ASN A 25 0.94 3.65 -5.13
C ASN A 25 0.04 3.19 -3.96
N GLU A 26 -1.11 3.83 -3.74
CA GLU A 26 -2.08 3.43 -2.71
C GLU A 26 -2.76 2.08 -3.05
N ILE A 27 -3.10 1.86 -4.32
CA ILE A 27 -3.64 0.58 -4.79
C ILE A 27 -2.61 -0.53 -4.60
N TRP A 28 -1.37 -0.31 -5.04
CA TRP A 28 -0.28 -1.25 -4.88
C TRP A 28 -0.02 -1.57 -3.41
N LYS A 29 0.06 -0.56 -2.54
CA LYS A 29 0.25 -0.71 -1.10
C LYS A 29 -0.83 -1.62 -0.50
N SER A 30 -2.09 -1.34 -0.81
CA SER A 30 -3.23 -2.11 -0.30
C SER A 30 -3.17 -3.56 -0.75
N ASN A 31 -2.91 -3.81 -2.04
CA ASN A 31 -2.79 -5.15 -2.60
C ASN A 31 -1.61 -5.93 -2.00
N SER A 32 -0.46 -5.29 -1.83
CA SER A 32 0.74 -5.89 -1.23
C SER A 32 0.54 -6.28 0.23
N ILE A 33 -0.17 -5.45 1.02
CA ILE A 33 -0.52 -5.77 2.41
C ILE A 33 -1.46 -6.99 2.47
N ILE A 34 -2.46 -7.05 1.59
CA ILE A 34 -3.38 -8.21 1.53
C ILE A 34 -2.62 -9.49 1.19
N LYS A 35 -1.69 -9.42 0.23
CA LYS A 35 -0.82 -10.56 -0.14
C LYS A 35 0.06 -11.00 1.03
N LEU A 36 0.63 -10.05 1.77
CA LEU A 36 1.45 -10.33 2.95
C LEU A 36 0.67 -11.02 4.06
N ILE A 37 -0.56 -10.58 4.34
CA ILE A 37 -1.43 -11.22 5.33
C ILE A 37 -1.75 -12.66 4.92
N LYS A 38 -2.10 -12.89 3.64
CA LYS A 38 -2.35 -14.23 3.11
C LYS A 38 -1.12 -15.13 3.22
N ALA A 39 0.05 -14.64 2.81
CA ALA A 39 1.30 -15.39 2.90
C ALA A 39 1.68 -15.73 4.35
N SER A 40 1.46 -14.79 5.28
CA SER A 40 1.68 -15.03 6.71
C SER A 40 0.76 -16.12 7.28
N ASP A 41 -0.51 -16.15 6.87
CA ASP A 41 -1.46 -17.18 7.29
C ASP A 41 -1.11 -18.56 6.69
N GLU A 42 -0.79 -18.61 5.39
CA GLU A 42 -0.41 -19.83 4.68
C GLU A 42 0.89 -20.47 5.23
N THR A 43 1.88 -19.63 5.56
CA THR A 43 3.17 -20.08 6.10
C THR A 43 3.18 -20.23 7.62
N LYS A 44 2.13 -19.74 8.31
CA LYS A 44 2.05 -19.58 9.77
C LYS A 44 3.23 -18.81 10.38
N ASN A 45 3.95 -18.06 9.56
CA ASN A 45 5.06 -17.23 9.97
C ASN A 45 4.52 -15.81 10.20
N LYS A 46 4.44 -15.39 11.46
CA LYS A 46 4.01 -14.02 11.81
C LYS A 46 5.15 -13.01 11.77
N ASP A 47 6.40 -13.47 11.74
CA ASP A 47 7.57 -12.59 11.76
C ASP A 47 7.74 -11.90 10.39
N ILE A 48 7.32 -12.55 9.30
CA ILE A 48 7.30 -11.96 7.94
C ILE A 48 6.39 -10.72 7.85
N LEU A 49 5.38 -10.62 8.71
CA LEU A 49 4.38 -9.56 8.67
C LEU A 49 4.99 -8.22 9.05
N GLU A 50 5.82 -8.17 10.10
CA GLU A 50 6.48 -6.92 10.52
C GLU A 50 7.47 -6.45 9.46
N GLU A 51 8.36 -7.35 9.01
CA GLU A 51 9.40 -7.00 8.05
C GLU A 51 8.79 -6.63 6.69
N GLY A 52 7.78 -7.38 6.24
CA GLY A 52 7.07 -7.08 5.00
C GLY A 52 6.31 -5.76 5.04
N LEU A 53 5.65 -5.43 6.15
CA LEU A 53 5.02 -4.11 6.32
C LEU A 53 6.06 -2.99 6.29
N ARG A 54 7.22 -3.19 6.93
CA ARG A 54 8.30 -2.21 6.93
C ARG A 54 8.83 -1.95 5.51
N ILE A 55 9.02 -3.00 4.71
CA ILE A 55 9.46 -2.89 3.32
C ILE A 55 8.43 -2.13 2.48
N ILE A 56 7.16 -2.56 2.51
CA ILE A 56 6.07 -1.94 1.73
C ILE A 56 5.95 -0.44 2.06
N LEU A 57 5.96 -0.08 3.35
CA LEU A 57 5.86 1.31 3.78
C LEU A 57 7.06 2.15 3.36
N ASN A 58 8.26 1.58 3.37
CA ASN A 58 9.47 2.29 2.92
C ASN A 58 9.45 2.53 1.41
N LEU A 59 8.99 1.55 0.63
CA LEU A 59 8.82 1.69 -0.83
C LEU A 59 7.86 2.82 -1.17
N CYS A 60 6.67 2.83 -0.57
CA CYS A 60 5.68 3.90 -0.78
C CYS A 60 6.23 5.28 -0.39
N LYS A 61 6.89 5.40 0.77
CA LYS A 61 7.50 6.66 1.22
C LYS A 61 8.57 7.18 0.26
N ASN A 62 9.38 6.28 -0.32
CA ASN A 62 10.41 6.68 -1.28
C ASN A 62 9.79 7.20 -2.57
N ARG A 63 8.69 6.58 -3.03
CA ARG A 63 7.95 7.06 -4.21
C ARG A 63 7.24 8.39 -3.95
N GLU A 64 6.62 8.55 -2.79
CA GLU A 64 6.04 9.82 -2.33
C GLU A 64 7.08 10.95 -2.27
N ARG A 65 8.31 10.67 -1.83
CA ARG A 65 9.40 11.65 -1.86
C ARG A 65 9.81 12.02 -3.28
N GLY A 66 9.81 11.07 -4.21
CA GLY A 66 9.98 11.33 -5.65
C GLY A 66 8.90 12.28 -6.17
N TYR A 67 7.61 11.99 -5.88
CA TYR A 67 6.51 12.89 -6.23
C TYR A 67 6.61 14.25 -5.56
N LEU A 68 7.00 14.33 -4.29
CA LEU A 68 7.16 15.62 -3.62
C LEU A 68 8.24 16.45 -4.28
N GLN A 69 9.28 15.82 -4.83
CA GLN A 69 10.33 16.50 -5.57
C GLN A 69 9.86 16.99 -6.95
N ASP A 70 9.00 16.22 -7.64
CA ASP A 70 8.40 16.61 -8.93
C ASP A 70 7.20 17.58 -8.80
N SER A 71 6.42 17.48 -7.71
CA SER A 71 5.22 18.29 -7.44
C SER A 71 5.51 19.66 -6.82
N TYR A 72 6.77 19.97 -6.50
CA TYR A 72 7.18 21.38 -6.32
C TYR A 72 7.00 22.22 -7.59
N GLN A 73 6.64 21.61 -8.73
CA GLN A 73 6.15 22.30 -9.93
C GLN A 73 4.62 22.39 -10.04
N SER A 74 3.82 21.67 -9.23
CA SER A 74 2.35 21.74 -9.31
C SER A 74 1.68 21.71 -7.93
N GLU A 75 1.32 22.92 -7.49
CA GLU A 75 0.26 23.29 -6.54
C GLU A 75 -0.11 22.31 -5.40
N SER A 76 0.20 22.78 -4.20
CA SER A 76 -0.09 22.22 -2.88
C SER A 76 -1.58 21.97 -2.61
N TYR A 77 -1.94 20.70 -2.41
CA TYR A 77 -3.06 20.30 -1.55
C TYR A 77 -2.58 19.27 -0.52
N SER A 78 -3.08 19.41 0.71
CA SER A 78 -2.82 18.50 1.83
C SER A 78 -3.40 17.12 1.51
N VAL A 79 -2.52 16.16 1.21
CA VAL A 79 -2.85 14.75 0.85
C VAL A 79 -3.65 14.01 1.94
N ASN A 80 -3.81 14.59 3.13
CA ASN A 80 -4.48 13.95 4.27
C ASN A 80 -5.94 14.39 4.50
N ASP A 81 -6.49 15.31 3.71
CA ASP A 81 -7.90 15.68 3.84
C ASP A 81 -8.78 14.76 2.97
N LEU A 82 -9.30 13.68 3.56
CA LEU A 82 -10.43 12.96 2.98
C LEU A 82 -11.61 13.94 2.83
N MET A 83 -12.13 14.10 1.61
CA MET A 83 -13.37 14.86 1.40
C MET A 83 -14.49 14.21 2.23
N GLU A 84 -15.35 15.02 2.85
CA GLU A 84 -16.40 14.52 3.75
C GLU A 84 -17.34 13.49 3.10
N GLN A 85 -17.49 13.55 1.78
CA GLN A 85 -18.25 12.57 1.00
C GLN A 85 -17.61 11.18 1.05
N ASP A 86 -16.29 11.09 0.94
CA ASP A 86 -15.54 9.82 0.96
C ASP A 86 -15.51 9.22 2.37
N LYS A 87 -15.44 10.06 3.42
CA LYS A 87 -15.60 9.60 4.81
C LYS A 87 -16.97 8.99 5.06
N THR A 88 -18.01 9.60 4.48
CA THR A 88 -19.39 9.14 4.61
C THR A 88 -19.59 7.80 3.89
N LEU A 89 -19.03 7.67 2.69
CA LEU A 89 -19.07 6.42 1.92
C LEU A 89 -18.33 5.29 2.63
N LEU A 90 -17.12 5.54 3.12
CA LEU A 90 -16.31 4.56 3.85
C LEU A 90 -17.03 4.06 5.12
N ASN A 91 -17.64 4.97 5.89
CA ASN A 91 -18.42 4.61 7.07
C ASN A 91 -19.67 3.78 6.72
N SER A 92 -20.29 4.02 5.57
CA SER A 92 -21.44 3.22 5.12
C SER A 92 -21.01 1.78 4.76
N ILE A 93 -19.87 1.62 4.10
CA ILE A 93 -19.32 0.31 3.73
C ILE A 93 -18.94 -0.47 4.99
N LEU A 94 -18.23 0.17 5.93
CA LEU A 94 -17.82 -0.47 7.18
C LEU A 94 -19.01 -0.91 8.05
N LYS A 95 -20.11 -0.16 8.04
CA LYS A 95 -21.33 -0.56 8.73
C LYS A 95 -22.02 -1.76 8.07
N ALA A 96 -21.98 -1.88 6.75
CA ALA A 96 -22.64 -2.97 6.05
C ALA A 96 -21.90 -4.31 6.17
N GLU A 97 -20.57 -4.26 6.31
CA GLU A 97 -19.71 -5.46 6.38
C GLU A 97 -19.49 -5.99 7.79
N PHE A 98 -19.61 -5.15 8.83
CA PHE A 98 -19.20 -5.51 10.20
C PHE A 98 -20.28 -5.31 11.28
N ILE A 99 -21.49 -4.81 10.92
CA ILE A 99 -22.65 -4.68 11.82
C ILE A 99 -23.88 -5.29 11.14
#